data_AF-A0A839SC88-F1
#
_entry.id   AF-A0A839SC88-F1
#
_cell.length_a   1.000
_cell.length_b   1.000
_cell.length_c   1.000
_cell.angle_alpha   90.00
_cell.angle_beta   90.00
_cell.angle_gamma   90.00
#
_symmetry.space_group_name_H-M   'P 1'
#
loop_
_entity.id
_entity.type
_entity.pdbx_description
1 polymer ?
#
loop_
_entity_poly.entity_id
_entity_poly.type
_entity_poly.pdbx_seq_one_letter_code
_entity_poly.pdbx_strand_id
1 'polypeptide(L)'
;MMKKVILMTGLMVWSIALFAQDKPLTIENYYKLKWGHAEEFIALWKKNHYPLLKKLVENGDLLRITAEIPVLHSGEDTRWDFKVTTTFKNEHLALDYSIADPYKKQLFPDRESYAKAEQQRFELVLAHWDVIVESVPLN
;
A
#
# COMPACT_ATOMS: atom_id res chain seq x y z
N MET A 1 -20.37 66.49 -3.85
CA MET A 1 -20.37 65.22 -4.61
C MET A 1 -19.48 64.21 -3.90
N MET A 2 -20.04 63.34 -3.06
CA MET A 2 -19.32 62.25 -2.41
C MET A 2 -19.53 60.97 -3.24
N LYS A 3 -18.47 60.48 -3.91
CA LYS A 3 -18.48 59.16 -4.54
C LYS A 3 -18.12 58.12 -3.48
N LYS A 4 -19.09 57.31 -3.07
CA LYS A 4 -18.84 56.10 -2.29
C LYS A 4 -18.11 55.09 -3.18
N VAL A 5 -16.86 54.77 -2.87
CA VAL A 5 -16.16 53.62 -3.45
C VAL A 5 -16.52 52.43 -2.59
N ILE A 6 -17.37 51.54 -3.11
CA ILE A 6 -17.63 50.23 -2.51
C ILE A 6 -16.52 49.32 -3.04
N LEU A 7 -15.56 48.98 -2.19
CA LEU A 7 -14.56 47.97 -2.48
C LEU A 7 -15.22 46.59 -2.29
N MET A 8 -15.66 45.96 -3.38
CA MET A 8 -15.99 44.54 -3.36
C MET A 8 -14.69 43.73 -3.33
N THR A 9 -14.26 43.31 -2.15
CA THR A 9 -13.29 42.24 -1.99
C THR A 9 -13.97 40.91 -2.31
N GLY A 10 -13.97 40.52 -3.58
CA GLY A 10 -14.29 39.16 -3.99
C GLY A 10 -13.10 38.25 -3.67
N LEU A 11 -13.14 37.59 -2.51
CA LEU A 11 -12.30 36.44 -2.23
C LEU A 11 -12.81 35.27 -3.08
N MET A 12 -12.28 35.15 -4.30
CA MET A 12 -12.43 33.95 -5.10
C MET A 12 -11.52 32.88 -4.47
N VAL A 13 -12.07 32.15 -3.50
CA VAL A 13 -11.42 30.94 -2.99
C VAL A 13 -11.47 29.94 -4.12
N TRP A 14 -10.36 29.85 -4.86
CA TRP A 14 -10.10 28.71 -5.72
C TRP A 14 -9.94 27.52 -4.78
N SER A 15 -11.05 26.82 -4.54
CA SER A 15 -11.02 25.50 -3.93
C SER A 15 -10.21 24.62 -4.87
N ILE A 16 -8.92 24.46 -4.58
CA ILE A 16 -8.14 23.35 -5.09
C ILE A 16 -8.67 22.12 -4.34
N ALA A 17 -9.86 21.69 -4.73
CA ALA A 17 -10.17 20.28 -4.61
C ALA A 17 -9.17 19.62 -5.57
N LEU A 18 -8.03 19.19 -5.03
CA LEU A 18 -7.26 18.12 -5.64
C LEU A 18 -8.26 17.00 -5.80
N PHE A 19 -8.79 16.86 -7.02
CA PHE A 19 -9.57 15.70 -7.38
C PHE A 19 -8.64 14.52 -7.14
N ALA A 20 -8.85 13.81 -6.02
CA ALA A 20 -8.27 12.49 -5.82
C ALA A 20 -8.55 11.75 -7.13
N GLN A 21 -7.48 11.45 -7.86
CA GLN A 21 -7.65 10.96 -9.21
C GLN A 21 -8.32 9.60 -9.05
N ASP A 22 -9.58 9.46 -9.48
CA ASP A 22 -10.38 8.23 -9.33
C ASP A 22 -9.92 7.15 -10.32
N LYS A 23 -8.61 7.13 -10.59
CA LYS A 23 -7.90 6.14 -11.39
C LYS A 23 -7.25 5.13 -10.45
N PRO A 24 -7.14 3.87 -10.86
CA PRO A 24 -6.40 2.87 -10.10
C PRO A 24 -4.95 3.30 -9.84
N LEU A 25 -4.45 2.98 -8.65
CA LEU A 25 -3.06 3.23 -8.25
C LEU A 25 -2.38 1.89 -7.98
N THR A 26 -1.22 1.65 -8.61
CA THR A 26 -0.45 0.42 -8.40
C THR A 26 0.79 0.69 -7.56
N ILE A 27 1.02 -0.14 -6.55
CA ILE A 27 2.18 -0.08 -5.67
C ILE A 27 2.91 -1.43 -5.74
N GLU A 28 4.21 -1.38 -5.98
CA GLU A 28 5.12 -2.51 -5.81
C GLU A 28 5.81 -2.42 -4.44
N ASN A 29 5.61 -3.44 -3.61
CA ASN A 29 6.21 -3.58 -2.29
C ASN A 29 7.37 -4.56 -2.38
N TYR A 30 8.59 -4.08 -2.23
CA TYR A 30 9.79 -4.91 -2.31
C TYR A 30 10.30 -5.25 -0.92
N TYR A 31 10.79 -6.48 -0.75
CA TYR A 31 11.36 -6.97 0.49
C TYR A 31 12.71 -7.62 0.21
N LYS A 32 13.74 -7.15 0.92
CA LYS A 32 15.03 -7.84 1.07
C LYS A 32 15.06 -8.49 2.44
N LEU A 33 15.37 -9.78 2.49
CA LEU A 33 15.26 -10.62 3.67
C LEU A 33 16.63 -11.09 4.17
N LYS A 34 16.69 -11.40 5.47
CA LYS A 34 17.79 -12.16 6.04
C LYS A 34 17.92 -13.50 5.31
N TRP A 35 19.16 -13.87 4.95
CA TRP A 35 19.42 -15.17 4.34
C TRP A 35 18.88 -16.32 5.19
N GLY A 36 18.26 -17.31 4.56
CA GLY A 36 17.68 -18.47 5.23
C GLY A 36 16.26 -18.29 5.80
N HIS A 37 15.68 -17.09 5.77
CA HIS A 37 14.37 -16.80 6.38
C HIS A 37 13.23 -16.58 5.37
N ALA A 38 13.44 -16.88 4.08
CA ALA A 38 12.44 -16.67 3.03
C ALA A 38 11.13 -17.44 3.27
N GLU A 39 11.21 -18.71 3.68
CA GLU A 39 10.04 -19.55 3.96
C GLU A 39 9.25 -19.07 5.17
N GLU A 40 9.97 -18.68 6.23
CA GLU A 40 9.36 -18.14 7.45
C GLU A 40 8.63 -16.83 7.17
N PHE A 41 9.29 -15.92 6.44
CA PHE A 41 8.69 -14.65 6.04
C PHE A 41 7.38 -14.84 5.28
N ILE A 42 7.39 -15.68 4.22
CA ILE A 42 6.20 -15.87 3.40
C ILE A 42 5.08 -16.60 4.16
N ALA A 43 5.42 -17.51 5.07
CA ALA A 43 4.44 -18.17 5.94
C ALA A 43 3.73 -17.14 6.85
N LEU A 44 4.49 -16.27 7.52
CA LEU A 44 3.94 -15.21 8.35
C LEU A 44 3.13 -14.20 7.52
N TRP A 45 3.63 -13.80 6.35
CA TRP A 45 2.95 -12.88 5.44
C TRP A 45 1.59 -13.44 4.99
N LYS A 46 1.56 -14.72 4.56
CA LYS A 46 0.32 -15.41 4.16
C LYS A 46 -0.66 -15.60 5.31
N LYS A 47 -0.17 -15.80 6.53
CA LYS A 47 -1.00 -15.99 7.73
C LYS A 47 -1.67 -14.71 8.19
N ASN A 48 -0.94 -13.58 8.15
CA ASN A 48 -1.35 -12.35 8.84
C ASN A 48 -1.68 -11.20 7.88
N HIS A 49 -0.83 -10.95 6.89
CA HIS A 49 -0.96 -9.78 6.02
C HIS A 49 -1.90 -10.06 4.84
N TYR A 50 -1.73 -11.21 4.18
CA TYR A 50 -2.53 -11.58 3.02
C TYR A 50 -4.06 -11.60 3.26
N PRO A 51 -4.57 -12.12 4.41
CA PRO A 51 -6.01 -12.13 4.64
C PRO A 51 -6.65 -10.75 4.69
N LEU A 52 -5.91 -9.72 5.13
CA LEU A 52 -6.38 -8.34 5.10
C LEU A 52 -6.54 -7.84 3.67
N LEU A 53 -5.52 -8.06 2.82
CA LEU A 53 -5.57 -7.68 1.41
C LEU A 53 -6.71 -8.40 0.68
N LYS A 54 -6.96 -9.68 0.99
CA LYS A 54 -8.13 -10.40 0.45
C LYS A 54 -9.45 -9.75 0.82
N LYS A 55 -9.60 -9.24 2.04
CA LYS A 55 -10.81 -8.50 2.43
C LYS A 55 -10.99 -7.20 1.66
N LEU A 56 -9.90 -6.49 1.38
CA LEU A 56 -9.94 -5.32 0.50
C LEU A 56 -10.32 -5.69 -0.94
N VAL A 57 -9.90 -6.87 -1.42
CA VAL A 57 -10.36 -7.39 -2.72
C VAL A 57 -11.84 -7.72 -2.70
N GLU A 58 -12.32 -8.42 -1.66
CA GLU A 58 -13.75 -8.74 -1.50
C GLU A 58 -14.62 -7.48 -1.42
N ASN A 59 -14.11 -6.39 -0.82
CA ASN A 59 -14.81 -5.10 -0.72
C ASN A 59 -14.73 -4.26 -2.01
N GLY A 60 -13.83 -4.60 -2.93
CA GLY A 60 -13.59 -3.86 -4.18
C GLY A 60 -12.67 -2.64 -4.03
N ASP A 61 -12.02 -2.46 -2.88
CA ASP A 61 -11.04 -1.39 -2.66
C ASP A 61 -9.70 -1.71 -3.32
N LEU A 62 -9.33 -3.00 -3.31
CA LEU A 62 -8.14 -3.54 -3.93
C LEU A 62 -8.53 -4.40 -5.14
N LEU A 63 -8.06 -4.04 -6.32
CA LEU A 63 -8.46 -4.69 -7.58
C LEU A 63 -7.63 -5.94 -7.87
N ARG A 64 -6.36 -5.95 -7.49
CA ARG A 64 -5.43 -7.06 -7.78
C ARG A 64 -4.30 -7.14 -6.77
N ILE A 65 -3.86 -8.37 -6.52
CA ILE A 65 -2.64 -8.70 -5.77
C ILE A 65 -1.84 -9.71 -6.58
N THR A 66 -0.56 -9.46 -6.80
CA THR A 66 0.40 -10.47 -7.28
C THR A 66 1.60 -10.52 -6.34
N ALA A 67 2.25 -11.67 -6.27
CA ALA A 67 3.48 -11.86 -5.51
C ALA A 67 4.48 -12.62 -6.37
N GLU A 68 5.72 -12.12 -6.39
CA GLU A 68 6.78 -12.60 -7.26
C GLU A 68 8.06 -12.77 -6.43
N ILE A 69 8.89 -13.73 -6.82
CA ILE A 69 10.26 -13.89 -6.34
C ILE A 69 11.18 -13.85 -7.56
N PRO A 70 12.43 -13.37 -7.42
CA PRO A 70 13.39 -13.51 -8.51
C PRO A 70 13.75 -14.98 -8.70
N VAL A 71 13.73 -15.46 -9.94
CA VAL A 71 14.20 -16.82 -10.28
C VAL A 71 15.73 -16.89 -10.27
N LEU A 72 16.40 -15.78 -10.61
CA LEU A 72 17.84 -15.62 -10.60
C LEU A 72 18.24 -14.50 -9.65
N HIS A 73 19.31 -14.73 -8.89
CA HIS A 73 19.79 -13.76 -7.91
C HIS A 73 20.47 -12.56 -8.57
N SER A 74 20.23 -11.37 -8.02
CA SER A 74 21.04 -10.17 -8.27
C SER A 74 22.17 -10.07 -7.22
N GLY A 75 23.12 -9.16 -7.41
CA GLY A 75 24.15 -8.88 -6.40
C GLY A 75 23.55 -8.35 -5.09
N GLU A 76 24.24 -8.55 -3.97
CA GLU A 76 23.75 -8.23 -2.62
C GLU A 76 23.19 -6.80 -2.50
N ASP A 77 23.83 -5.81 -3.11
CA ASP A 77 23.43 -4.41 -3.02
C ASP A 77 22.15 -4.09 -3.80
N THR A 78 21.76 -4.96 -4.74
CA THR A 78 20.65 -4.74 -5.68
C THR A 78 19.54 -5.77 -5.56
N ARG A 79 19.75 -6.82 -4.76
CA ARG A 79 18.76 -7.90 -4.65
C ARG A 79 17.53 -7.45 -3.87
N TRP A 80 16.41 -7.97 -4.32
CA TRP A 80 15.16 -8.10 -3.60
C TRP A 80 14.83 -9.59 -3.58
N ASP A 81 14.15 -10.07 -2.55
CA ASP A 81 13.86 -11.50 -2.39
C ASP A 81 12.36 -11.80 -2.57
N PHE A 82 11.49 -10.81 -2.31
CA PHE A 82 10.06 -10.87 -2.59
C PHE A 82 9.56 -9.51 -3.09
N LYS A 83 8.62 -9.55 -4.04
CA LYS A 83 7.83 -8.39 -4.49
C LYS A 83 6.35 -8.72 -4.37
N VAL A 84 5.57 -7.79 -3.84
CA VAL A 84 4.10 -7.85 -3.87
C VAL A 84 3.60 -6.64 -4.64
N THR A 85 2.78 -6.84 -5.66
CA THR A 85 2.19 -5.76 -6.43
C THR A 85 0.70 -5.68 -6.11
N THR A 86 0.25 -4.51 -5.67
CA THR A 86 -1.14 -4.22 -5.34
C THR A 86 -1.68 -3.12 -6.25
N THR A 87 -2.85 -3.33 -6.85
CA THR A 87 -3.54 -2.30 -7.64
C THR A 87 -4.83 -1.92 -6.91
N PHE A 88 -4.87 -0.74 -6.30
CA PHE A 88 -6.05 -0.20 -5.62
C PHE A 88 -6.98 0.51 -6.59
N LYS A 89 -8.26 0.64 -6.22
CA LYS A 89 -9.28 1.30 -7.03
C LYS A 89 -8.98 2.78 -7.25
N ASN A 90 -8.45 3.48 -6.25
CA ASN A 90 -8.00 4.86 -6.35
C ASN A 90 -6.89 5.18 -5.34
N GLU A 91 -6.30 6.37 -5.48
CA GLU A 91 -5.20 6.86 -4.63
C GLU A 91 -5.57 6.92 -3.16
N HIS A 92 -6.78 7.39 -2.82
CA HIS A 92 -7.22 7.51 -1.44
C HIS A 92 -7.18 6.16 -0.72
N LEU A 93 -7.70 5.11 -1.36
CA LEU A 93 -7.64 3.75 -0.83
C LEU A 93 -6.20 3.22 -0.78
N ALA A 94 -5.35 3.57 -1.74
CA ALA A 94 -3.99 3.08 -1.78
C ALA A 94 -3.09 3.65 -0.67
N LEU A 95 -3.34 4.89 -0.27
CA LEU A 95 -2.51 5.64 0.69
C LEU A 95 -3.11 5.73 2.10
N ASP A 96 -4.32 5.24 2.30
CA ASP A 96 -4.93 5.11 3.61
C ASP A 96 -4.68 3.70 4.20
N TYR A 97 -3.67 3.59 5.07
CA TYR A 97 -3.34 2.33 5.73
C TYR A 97 -4.43 1.81 6.70
N SER A 98 -5.40 2.64 7.06
CA SER A 98 -6.47 2.27 8.00
C SER A 98 -7.61 1.48 7.35
N ILE A 99 -7.68 1.41 6.01
CA ILE A 99 -8.76 0.68 5.31
C ILE A 99 -8.81 -0.81 5.66
N ALA A 100 -7.69 -1.38 6.10
CA ALA A 100 -7.61 -2.77 6.54
C ALA A 100 -8.03 -2.98 8.01
N ASP A 101 -8.08 -1.92 8.82
CA ASP A 101 -8.34 -2.00 10.27
C ASP A 101 -9.67 -2.64 10.65
N PRO A 102 -10.79 -2.37 9.95
CA PRO A 102 -12.07 -3.03 10.24
C PRO A 102 -11.98 -4.56 10.20
N TYR A 103 -11.17 -5.11 9.29
CA TYR A 103 -11.00 -6.55 9.12
C TYR A 103 -10.05 -7.17 10.15
N LYS A 104 -9.15 -6.38 10.74
CA LYS A 104 -8.19 -6.87 11.73
C LYS A 104 -8.88 -7.49 12.95
N LYS A 105 -9.99 -6.92 13.42
CA LYS A 105 -10.76 -7.48 14.55
C LYS A 105 -11.48 -8.77 14.17
N GLN A 106 -12.00 -8.84 12.95
CA GLN A 106 -12.71 -10.02 12.45
C GLN A 106 -11.78 -11.21 12.24
N LEU A 107 -10.61 -10.96 11.65
CA LEU A 107 -9.67 -12.00 11.25
C LEU A 107 -8.73 -12.44 12.38
N PHE A 108 -8.42 -11.53 13.31
CA PHE A 108 -7.43 -11.77 14.37
C PHE A 108 -8.03 -11.44 15.74
N PRO A 109 -8.89 -12.32 16.29
CA PRO A 109 -9.45 -12.14 17.62
C PRO A 109 -8.36 -12.18 18.71
N ASP A 110 -7.33 -13.02 18.54
CA ASP A 110 -6.12 -12.98 19.37
C ASP A 110 -5.14 -11.91 18.84
N ARG A 111 -5.26 -10.71 19.41
CA ARG A 111 -4.47 -9.54 19.01
C ARG A 111 -3.01 -9.65 19.42
N GLU A 112 -2.71 -10.33 20.52
CA GLU A 112 -1.35 -10.46 21.03
C GLU A 112 -0.53 -11.40 20.14
N SER A 113 -1.09 -12.57 19.80
CA SER A 113 -0.44 -13.50 18.88
C SER A 113 -0.26 -12.89 17.49
N TYR A 114 -1.25 -12.14 17.00
CA TYR A 114 -1.13 -11.40 15.73
C TYR A 114 0.01 -10.37 15.78
N ALA A 115 0.07 -9.55 16.83
CA ALA A 115 1.10 -8.53 16.97
C ALA A 115 2.52 -9.12 17.04
N LYS A 116 2.70 -10.20 17.82
CA LYS A 116 3.99 -10.90 17.91
C LYS A 116 4.43 -11.47 16.57
N ALA A 117 3.49 -12.08 15.83
CA ALA A 117 3.79 -12.66 14.53
C ALA A 117 4.07 -11.60 13.45
N GLU A 118 3.41 -10.44 13.48
CA GLU A 118 3.75 -9.30 12.61
C GLU A 118 5.11 -8.70 12.95
N GLN A 119 5.43 -8.56 14.24
CA GLN A 119 6.76 -8.13 14.68
C GLN A 119 7.84 -9.11 14.18
N GLN A 120 7.66 -10.40 14.42
CA GLN A 120 8.56 -11.44 13.93
C GLN A 120 8.76 -11.35 12.43
N ARG A 121 7.67 -11.17 11.65
CA ARG A 121 7.75 -11.04 10.19
C ARG A 121 8.64 -9.87 9.77
N PHE A 122 8.51 -8.72 10.42
CA PHE A 122 9.33 -7.55 10.12
C PHE A 122 10.78 -7.67 10.60
N GLU A 123 11.05 -8.40 11.68
CA GLU A 123 12.42 -8.68 12.12
C GLU A 123 13.21 -9.50 11.09
N LEU A 124 12.55 -10.20 10.16
CA LEU A 124 13.21 -10.93 9.05
C LEU A 124 13.62 -10.02 7.88
N VAL A 125 13.11 -8.79 7.83
CA VAL A 125 13.30 -7.86 6.72
C VAL A 125 14.56 -7.01 6.95
N LEU A 126 15.48 -7.04 5.99
CA LEU A 126 16.67 -6.18 5.96
C LEU A 126 16.38 -4.82 5.35
N ALA A 127 15.56 -4.77 4.30
CA ALA A 127 15.10 -3.55 3.67
C ALA A 127 13.72 -3.75 3.04
N HIS A 128 12.92 -2.69 3.05
CA HIS A 128 11.61 -2.64 2.43
C HIS A 128 11.41 -1.27 1.80
N TRP A 129 10.89 -1.25 0.57
CA TRP A 129 10.54 -0.01 -0.12
C TRP A 129 9.31 -0.21 -0.98
N ASP A 130 8.55 0.88 -1.13
CA ASP A 130 7.32 0.93 -1.90
C ASP A 130 7.52 1.83 -3.11
N VAL A 131 7.13 1.34 -4.28
CA VAL A 131 7.24 2.07 -5.55
C VAL A 131 5.85 2.19 -6.15
N ILE A 132 5.35 3.42 -6.24
CA ILE A 132 4.14 3.72 -7.02
C ILE A 132 4.52 3.67 -8.50
N VAL A 133 3.79 2.88 -9.28
CA VAL A 133 4.06 2.68 -10.71
C VAL A 133 2.83 3.00 -11.54
N GLU A 134 3.07 3.54 -12.73
CA GLU A 134 2.04 3.74 -13.77
C GLU A 134 2.37 2.87 -14.98
N SER A 135 1.33 2.34 -15.62
CA SER A 135 1.51 1.61 -16.88
C SER A 135 1.74 2.59 -18.02
N VAL A 136 2.79 2.35 -18.81
CA VAL A 136 3.01 3.07 -20.07
C VAL A 136 2.41 2.25 -21.21
N PRO A 137 1.39 2.75 -21.93
CA PRO A 137 0.86 2.07 -23.11
C PRO A 137 1.95 1.90 -24.16
N LEU A 138 2.06 0.71 -24.74
CA LEU A 138 3.04 0.43 -25.80
C LEU A 138 2.40 0.43 -27.19
N ASN A 139 1.09 0.67 -27.28
CA ASN A 139 0.30 0.67 -28.51
C ASN A 139 -0.73 1.81 -28.51
#